data_AF-A0A522W5C7-F1
#
_entry.id   AF-A0A522W5C7-F1
#
_cell.length_a   1.000
_cell.length_b   1.000
_cell.length_c   1.000
_cell.angle_alpha   90.00
_cell.angle_beta   90.00
_cell.angle_gamma   90.00
#
_symmetry.space_group_name_H-M   'P 1'
#
loop_
_entity.id
_entity.type
_entity.pdbx_description
1 polymer ?
#
loop_
_entity_poly.entity_id
_entity_poly.type
_entity_poly.pdbx_seq_one_letter_code
_entity_poly.pdbx_strand_id
1 'polypeptide(L)'
;MMIPLVPVISTPAKKARETGFDQIVQPILDAFEYSGKLPELFSDKAKITVDQVVSHLAYIYEKLRNVIDFKEEKLLRKNALERVLKRRLGMGGTAENISLSLIKELIRAGYIDNNTMPEMKIGEIRAIIDKYVRLANLVYKKESKLQQKEIFQWFFGMAAVEIDRLLVYQGIDDSLMAAMEEVVKKSVVLERIKISEEDRSLQFFLAIRRTFVRSDEAMINYDLWMRSFPEWKEPTGELLEEFAGNIDEIYNRFETEKNHPLAEKLKAVMKRYSVLFQILEDVIRDDPGSAAQVMRDPDVFEEKVRAACDERYSSTKKKLRRSAVRAILYIFITKMLLGIILEFPIDMYILRHTNITPIIINSLFHPIFMFIVVLWIRAPGDNNTDRIVNGLKMIVYEGGNTKSPNRIRADARRGRLSLALFSVFYLALYFLSFGSIIYALDRWLDFSFVSIIIFLFFLSTITFFAIRLRQNAAELLIIKKRQGVTGFIVDIFAIPLVRVGYWFSKKLPKINVFIFIFDVILEAPFKAFIEIFEDWIGFLREKKEQVY
;
A
#
# COMPACT_ATOMS: atom_id res chain seq x y z
N MET A 1 6.91 -26.90 20.07
CA MET A 1 8.18 -27.09 19.33
C MET A 1 8.40 -25.82 18.52
N MET A 2 9.23 -24.91 19.04
CA MET A 2 9.52 -23.62 18.40
C MET A 2 10.23 -23.87 17.06
N ILE A 3 9.74 -23.25 15.99
CA ILE A 3 10.53 -23.05 14.77
C ILE A 3 11.78 -22.27 15.23
N PRO A 4 13.00 -22.62 14.78
CA PRO A 4 14.18 -21.91 15.23
C PRO A 4 13.97 -20.43 14.96
N LEU A 5 14.23 -19.59 15.98
CA LEU A 5 14.71 -18.24 15.75
C LEU A 5 15.68 -18.32 14.57
N VAL A 6 15.40 -17.52 13.53
CA VAL A 6 16.25 -17.28 12.37
C VAL A 6 17.69 -17.56 12.78
N PRO A 7 18.38 -18.56 12.18
CA PRO A 7 19.77 -18.79 12.54
C PRO A 7 20.44 -17.44 12.39
N VAL A 8 21.07 -16.95 13.46
CA VAL A 8 21.92 -15.77 13.43
C VAL A 8 22.79 -15.97 12.20
N ILE A 9 22.50 -15.22 11.13
CA ILE A 9 23.22 -15.30 9.87
C ILE A 9 24.66 -15.15 10.31
N SER A 10 25.46 -16.20 10.07
CA SER A 10 26.87 -16.24 10.42
C SER A 10 27.46 -14.87 10.14
N THR A 11 28.18 -14.29 11.11
CA THR A 11 28.73 -12.93 11.04
C THR A 11 29.14 -12.58 9.60
N PRO A 12 28.59 -11.51 9.00
CA PRO A 12 28.70 -11.22 7.56
C PRO A 12 30.13 -11.32 7.02
N ALA A 13 31.10 -11.03 7.87
CA ALA A 13 32.53 -11.06 7.58
C ALA A 13 33.10 -12.46 7.22
N LYS A 14 32.53 -13.57 7.70
CA LYS A 14 33.12 -14.90 7.47
C LYS A 14 32.71 -15.48 6.10
N LYS A 15 31.44 -15.31 5.70
CA LYS A 15 30.89 -15.82 4.44
C LYS A 15 31.24 -14.93 3.23
N ALA A 16 31.36 -13.61 3.43
CA ALA A 16 31.79 -12.67 2.39
C ALA A 16 33.20 -13.01 1.83
N ARG A 17 34.08 -13.58 2.67
CA ARG A 17 35.42 -14.03 2.25
C ARG A 17 35.40 -15.27 1.34
N GLU A 18 34.34 -16.08 1.39
CA GLU A 18 34.22 -17.32 0.60
C GLU A 18 33.51 -17.07 -0.74
N THR A 19 32.59 -16.10 -0.80
CA THR A 19 31.78 -15.83 -1.99
C THR A 19 32.31 -14.69 -2.88
N GLY A 20 33.18 -13.83 -2.36
CA GLY A 20 33.79 -12.72 -3.10
C GLY A 20 32.90 -11.48 -3.25
N PHE A 21 31.74 -11.43 -2.59
CA PHE A 21 30.84 -10.28 -2.58
C PHE A 21 30.98 -9.45 -1.29
N ASP A 22 30.72 -8.15 -1.38
CA ASP A 22 30.70 -7.25 -0.22
C ASP A 22 29.57 -7.62 0.77
N GLN A 23 29.65 -7.13 2.01
CA GLN A 23 28.71 -7.42 3.11
C GLN A 23 27.24 -7.08 2.79
N ILE A 24 26.99 -6.31 1.73
CA ILE A 24 25.67 -5.82 1.31
C ILE A 24 24.85 -6.89 0.54
N VAL A 25 25.49 -7.68 -0.33
CA VAL A 25 24.77 -8.57 -1.27
C VAL A 25 24.58 -9.98 -0.69
N GLN A 26 25.57 -10.48 0.06
CA GLN A 26 25.54 -11.85 0.58
C GLN A 26 24.31 -12.17 1.45
N PRO A 27 23.85 -11.30 2.37
CA PRO A 27 22.65 -11.58 3.17
C PRO A 27 21.38 -11.72 2.33
N ILE A 28 21.30 -11.00 1.19
CA ILE A 28 20.16 -11.10 0.27
C ILE A 28 20.13 -12.48 -0.38
N LEU A 29 21.27 -12.94 -0.91
CA LEU A 29 21.38 -14.26 -1.55
C LEU A 29 21.03 -15.38 -0.56
N ASP A 30 21.55 -15.31 0.67
CA ASP A 30 21.26 -16.26 1.74
C ASP A 30 19.75 -16.32 2.06
N ALA A 31 19.06 -15.18 2.06
CA ALA A 31 17.62 -15.12 2.33
C ALA A 31 16.78 -15.76 1.20
N PHE A 32 17.18 -15.58 -0.07
CA PHE A 32 16.53 -16.24 -1.21
C PHE A 32 16.76 -17.76 -1.18
N GLU A 33 17.97 -18.21 -0.86
CA GLU A 33 18.28 -19.64 -0.73
C GLU A 33 17.44 -20.30 0.38
N TYR A 34 17.33 -19.64 1.54
CA TYR A 34 16.51 -20.12 2.65
C TYR A 34 15.02 -20.15 2.28
N SER A 35 14.52 -19.13 1.59
CA SER A 35 13.12 -19.08 1.14
C SER A 35 12.75 -20.28 0.25
N GLY A 36 13.69 -20.76 -0.58
CA GLY A 36 13.48 -21.93 -1.43
C GLY A 36 13.29 -23.25 -0.65
N LYS A 37 13.83 -23.33 0.57
CA LYS A 37 13.77 -24.53 1.43
C LYS A 37 12.53 -24.59 2.33
N LEU A 38 11.77 -23.50 2.43
CA LEU A 38 10.58 -23.42 3.30
C LEU A 38 9.47 -24.44 2.99
N PRO A 39 9.14 -24.77 1.72
CA PRO A 39 8.09 -25.75 1.43
C PRO A 39 8.39 -27.15 1.99
N GLU A 40 9.66 -27.56 2.00
CA GLU A 40 10.10 -28.87 2.50
C GLU A 40 9.98 -28.98 4.03
N LEU A 41 10.19 -27.88 4.76
CA LEU A 41 10.11 -27.84 6.23
C LEU A 41 8.71 -28.13 6.80
N PHE A 42 7.66 -28.04 5.97
CA PHE A 42 6.27 -28.23 6.37
C PHE A 42 5.55 -29.34 5.59
N SER A 43 6.29 -30.21 4.89
CA SER A 43 5.69 -31.32 4.12
C SER A 43 4.86 -32.26 4.99
N ASP A 44 5.34 -32.54 6.20
CA ASP A 44 4.84 -33.63 7.06
C ASP A 44 3.76 -33.17 8.05
N LYS A 45 3.37 -31.89 8.02
CA LYS A 45 2.37 -31.35 8.96
C LYS A 45 0.97 -31.39 8.37
N ALA A 46 -0.02 -31.64 9.21
CA ALA A 46 -1.44 -31.52 8.83
C ALA A 46 -1.74 -30.09 8.35
N LYS A 47 -2.46 -29.99 7.23
CA LYS A 47 -2.71 -28.74 6.51
C LYS A 47 -4.19 -28.44 6.43
N ILE A 48 -4.50 -27.15 6.44
CA ILE A 48 -5.87 -26.66 6.38
C ILE A 48 -6.37 -26.77 4.93
N THR A 49 -7.53 -27.41 4.77
CA THR A 49 -8.22 -27.53 3.49
C THR A 49 -9.60 -26.87 3.55
N VAL A 50 -10.00 -26.26 2.45
CA VAL A 50 -11.36 -25.77 2.21
C VAL A 50 -11.93 -26.38 0.92
N ASP A 51 -13.25 -26.40 0.81
CA ASP A 51 -13.93 -26.91 -0.38
C ASP A 51 -13.63 -26.04 -1.64
N GLN A 52 -13.38 -26.70 -2.77
CA GLN A 52 -12.99 -26.03 -4.03
C GLN A 52 -14.14 -25.23 -4.66
N VAL A 53 -15.37 -25.74 -4.60
CA VAL A 53 -16.55 -25.09 -5.18
C VAL A 53 -16.87 -23.81 -4.39
N VAL A 54 -16.84 -23.91 -3.07
CA VAL A 54 -17.01 -22.77 -2.15
C VAL A 54 -15.92 -21.72 -2.38
N SER A 55 -14.67 -22.15 -2.55
CA SER A 55 -13.54 -21.26 -2.83
C SER A 55 -13.71 -20.51 -4.14
N HIS A 56 -14.27 -21.12 -5.18
CA HIS A 56 -14.51 -20.43 -6.45
C HIS A 56 -15.48 -19.25 -6.31
N LEU A 57 -16.58 -19.43 -5.56
CA LEU A 57 -17.55 -18.36 -5.31
C LEU A 57 -16.95 -17.23 -4.46
N ALA A 58 -16.22 -17.59 -3.40
CA ALA A 58 -15.54 -16.63 -2.55
C ALA A 58 -14.47 -15.83 -3.31
N TYR A 59 -13.74 -16.47 -4.22
CA TYR A 59 -12.77 -15.83 -5.09
C TYR A 59 -13.41 -14.80 -6.03
N ILE A 60 -14.55 -15.12 -6.66
CA ILE A 60 -15.26 -14.17 -7.53
C ILE A 60 -15.67 -12.92 -6.75
N TYR A 61 -16.26 -13.11 -5.57
CA TYR A 61 -16.62 -11.99 -4.69
C TYR A 61 -15.40 -11.14 -4.34
N GLU A 62 -14.28 -11.77 -3.98
CA GLU A 62 -13.07 -11.05 -3.63
C GLU A 62 -12.49 -10.27 -4.82
N LYS A 63 -12.59 -10.80 -6.06
CA LYS A 63 -12.20 -10.06 -7.26
C LYS A 63 -13.07 -8.83 -7.48
N LEU A 64 -14.39 -8.92 -7.29
CA LEU A 64 -15.30 -7.77 -7.35
C LEU A 64 -14.94 -6.73 -6.28
N ARG A 65 -14.68 -7.18 -5.06
CA ARG A 65 -14.26 -6.30 -3.95
C ARG A 65 -12.96 -5.55 -4.27
N ASN A 66 -11.97 -6.26 -4.80
CA ASN A 66 -10.67 -5.70 -5.19
C ASN A 66 -10.75 -4.75 -6.41
N VAL A 67 -11.88 -4.72 -7.13
CA VAL A 67 -12.14 -3.67 -8.13
C VAL A 67 -12.55 -2.36 -7.46
N ILE A 68 -13.27 -2.44 -6.35
CA ILE A 68 -13.80 -1.27 -5.62
C ILE A 68 -12.73 -0.69 -4.68
N ASP A 69 -11.98 -1.54 -3.97
CA ASP A 69 -10.93 -1.09 -3.06
C ASP A 69 -9.61 -0.85 -3.82
N PHE A 70 -9.33 0.41 -4.15
CA PHE A 70 -8.13 0.81 -4.90
C PHE A 70 -6.87 0.79 -4.01
N LYS A 71 -6.36 -0.40 -3.73
CA LYS A 71 -5.15 -0.64 -2.92
C LYS A 71 -4.06 -1.37 -3.71
N GLU A 72 -2.84 -1.32 -3.20
CA GLU A 72 -1.71 -2.04 -3.80
C GLU A 72 -1.88 -3.55 -3.63
N GLU A 73 -1.45 -4.32 -4.63
CA GLU A 73 -1.62 -5.77 -4.70
C GLU A 73 -1.05 -6.51 -3.48
N LYS A 74 0.12 -6.09 -3.00
CA LYS A 74 0.75 -6.65 -1.81
C LYS A 74 0.01 -6.34 -0.50
N LEU A 75 -0.83 -5.30 -0.48
CA LEU A 75 -1.62 -4.95 0.69
C LEU A 75 -2.95 -5.72 0.75
N LEU A 76 -3.31 -6.47 -0.30
CA LEU A 76 -4.63 -7.10 -0.40
C LEU A 76 -4.86 -8.12 0.72
N ARG A 77 -3.90 -9.01 1.00
CA ARG A 77 -4.00 -10.01 2.07
C ARG A 77 -4.09 -9.36 3.45
N LYS A 78 -3.18 -8.43 3.78
CA LYS A 78 -3.22 -7.66 5.03
C LYS A 78 -4.54 -6.91 5.20
N ASN A 79 -5.05 -6.27 4.15
CA ASN A 79 -6.32 -5.55 4.22
C ASN A 79 -7.50 -6.51 4.37
N ALA A 80 -7.46 -7.70 3.76
CA ALA A 80 -8.46 -8.75 3.98
C ALA A 80 -8.46 -9.21 5.44
N LEU A 81 -7.27 -9.48 6.01
CA LEU A 81 -7.09 -9.78 7.44
C LEU A 81 -7.74 -8.69 8.31
N GLU A 82 -7.40 -7.42 8.06
CA GLU A 82 -7.92 -6.28 8.82
C GLU A 82 -9.46 -6.19 8.75
N ARG A 83 -10.06 -6.45 7.58
CA ARG A 83 -11.53 -6.46 7.41
C ARG A 83 -12.19 -7.60 8.17
N VAL A 84 -11.65 -8.82 8.05
CA VAL A 84 -12.19 -9.99 8.75
C VAL A 84 -12.11 -9.80 10.27
N LEU A 85 -10.98 -9.29 10.77
CA LEU A 85 -10.82 -8.98 12.20
C LEU A 85 -11.84 -7.94 12.66
N LYS A 86 -11.96 -6.81 11.94
CA LYS A 86 -12.94 -5.75 12.26
C LYS A 86 -14.37 -6.29 12.29
N ARG A 87 -14.74 -7.10 11.29
CA ARG A 87 -16.08 -7.69 11.20
C ARG A 87 -16.35 -8.65 12.35
N ARG A 88 -15.47 -9.62 12.59
CA ARG A 88 -15.71 -10.68 13.56
C ARG A 88 -15.60 -10.21 15.01
N LEU A 89 -14.60 -9.38 15.32
CA LEU A 89 -14.44 -8.81 16.67
C LEU A 89 -15.54 -7.79 16.97
N GLY A 90 -15.99 -7.02 15.96
CA GLY A 90 -17.14 -6.12 16.10
C GLY A 90 -18.46 -6.84 16.38
N MET A 91 -18.57 -8.11 16.02
CA MET A 91 -19.74 -8.98 16.29
C MET A 91 -19.60 -9.80 17.58
N GLY A 92 -18.57 -9.56 18.40
CA GLY A 92 -18.37 -10.28 19.67
C GLY A 92 -17.72 -11.67 19.53
N GLY A 93 -17.05 -11.96 18.42
CA GLY A 93 -16.33 -13.23 18.24
C GLY A 93 -15.15 -13.40 19.20
N THR A 94 -14.86 -14.64 19.59
CA THR A 94 -13.70 -15.00 20.41
C THR A 94 -12.46 -15.25 19.55
N ALA A 95 -11.26 -15.09 20.12
CA ALA A 95 -10.00 -15.35 19.41
C ALA A 95 -9.96 -16.77 18.81
N GLU A 96 -10.54 -17.75 19.50
CA GLU A 96 -10.64 -19.14 19.04
C GLU A 96 -11.45 -19.28 17.75
N ASN A 97 -12.69 -18.80 17.73
CA ASN A 97 -13.57 -18.91 16.57
C ASN A 97 -13.04 -18.10 15.38
N ILE A 98 -12.40 -16.96 15.66
CA ILE A 98 -11.87 -16.08 14.63
C ILE A 98 -10.64 -16.68 13.95
N SER A 99 -9.73 -17.31 14.69
CA SER A 99 -8.46 -17.78 14.14
C SER A 99 -8.63 -18.81 13.02
N LEU A 100 -9.50 -19.80 13.23
CA LEU A 100 -9.81 -20.81 12.22
C LEU A 100 -10.55 -20.20 11.02
N SER A 101 -11.59 -19.41 11.30
CA SER A 101 -12.42 -18.78 10.26
C SER A 101 -11.60 -17.83 9.40
N LEU A 102 -10.69 -17.06 10.00
CA LEU A 102 -9.80 -16.13 9.32
C LEU A 102 -8.93 -16.82 8.28
N ILE A 103 -8.27 -17.93 8.65
CA ILE A 103 -7.43 -18.69 7.72
C ILE A 103 -8.28 -19.30 6.60
N LYS A 104 -9.41 -19.94 6.93
CA LYS A 104 -10.32 -20.50 5.91
C LYS A 104 -10.79 -19.42 4.94
N GLU A 105 -11.16 -18.24 5.42
CA GLU A 105 -11.56 -17.11 4.57
C GLU A 105 -10.43 -16.63 3.65
N LEU A 106 -9.18 -16.58 4.13
CA LEU A 106 -8.03 -16.23 3.29
C LEU A 106 -7.76 -17.28 2.20
N ILE A 107 -7.90 -18.57 2.52
CA ILE A 107 -7.73 -19.64 1.54
C ILE A 107 -8.85 -19.58 0.50
N ARG A 108 -10.12 -19.49 0.92
CA ARG A 108 -11.27 -19.37 0.01
C ARG A 108 -11.17 -18.15 -0.90
N ALA A 109 -10.65 -17.03 -0.40
CA ALA A 109 -10.44 -15.81 -1.17
C ALA A 109 -9.24 -15.88 -2.14
N GLY A 110 -8.42 -16.94 -2.06
CA GLY A 110 -7.23 -17.12 -2.88
C GLY A 110 -6.04 -16.26 -2.45
N TYR A 111 -5.98 -15.84 -1.18
CA TYR A 111 -4.81 -15.14 -0.62
C TYR A 111 -3.74 -16.09 -0.08
N ILE A 112 -4.14 -17.32 0.24
CA ILE A 112 -3.28 -18.45 0.63
C ILE A 112 -3.71 -19.63 -0.23
N ASP A 113 -2.76 -20.39 -0.75
CA ASP A 113 -3.05 -21.59 -1.53
C ASP A 113 -3.68 -22.68 -0.66
N ASN A 114 -4.69 -23.35 -1.19
CA ASN A 114 -5.36 -24.44 -0.48
C ASN A 114 -4.38 -25.59 -0.19
N ASN A 115 -4.51 -26.23 0.96
CA ASN A 115 -3.65 -27.34 1.39
C ASN A 115 -2.15 -26.98 1.48
N THR A 116 -1.82 -25.73 1.81
CA THR A 116 -0.42 -25.31 2.06
C THR A 116 -0.14 -24.89 3.50
N MET A 117 -1.16 -24.40 4.22
CA MET A 117 -1.00 -23.82 5.55
C MET A 117 -1.10 -24.89 6.66
N PRO A 118 -0.08 -25.07 7.52
CA PRO A 118 -0.15 -26.01 8.64
C PRO A 118 -1.18 -25.61 9.70
N GLU A 119 -1.90 -26.57 10.29
CA GLU A 119 -2.92 -26.31 11.32
C GLU A 119 -2.36 -25.62 12.58
N MET A 120 -1.09 -25.86 12.93
CA MET A 120 -0.44 -25.21 14.07
C MET A 120 -0.49 -23.67 14.02
N LYS A 121 -0.58 -23.09 12.81
CA LYS A 121 -0.67 -21.63 12.60
C LYS A 121 -1.94 -21.05 13.21
N ILE A 122 -3.01 -21.84 13.37
CA ILE A 122 -4.26 -21.41 14.01
C ILE A 122 -4.00 -21.00 15.46
N GLY A 123 -3.18 -21.77 16.20
CA GLY A 123 -2.82 -21.47 17.59
C GLY A 123 -1.99 -20.19 17.72
N GLU A 124 -1.03 -19.99 16.81
CA GLU A 124 -0.20 -18.78 16.77
C GLU A 124 -1.04 -17.52 16.47
N ILE A 125 -1.96 -17.61 15.50
CA ILE A 125 -2.90 -16.51 15.19
C ILE A 125 -3.81 -16.20 16.38
N ARG A 126 -4.29 -17.24 17.08
CA ARG A 126 -5.12 -17.08 18.26
C ARG A 126 -4.43 -16.29 19.35
N ALA A 127 -3.16 -16.60 19.62
CA ALA A 127 -2.36 -15.87 20.60
C ALA A 127 -2.22 -14.38 20.24
N ILE A 128 -2.00 -14.08 18.97
CA ILE A 128 -1.93 -12.68 18.49
C ILE A 128 -3.27 -11.98 18.71
N ILE A 129 -4.40 -12.58 18.28
CA ILE A 129 -5.72 -11.96 18.43
C ILE A 129 -6.05 -11.74 19.92
N ASP A 130 -5.80 -12.73 20.77
CA ASP A 130 -6.07 -12.64 22.21
C ASP A 130 -5.27 -11.50 22.87
N LYS A 131 -3.99 -11.37 22.53
CA LYS A 131 -3.11 -10.28 22.99
C LYS A 131 -3.71 -8.90 22.67
N TYR A 132 -4.13 -8.67 21.43
CA TYR A 132 -4.72 -7.39 21.03
C TYR A 132 -6.09 -7.14 21.68
N VAL A 133 -6.93 -8.18 21.82
CA VAL A 133 -8.23 -8.08 22.49
C VAL A 133 -8.06 -7.72 23.97
N ARG A 134 -7.10 -8.33 24.67
CA ARG A 134 -6.80 -8.00 26.07
C ARG A 134 -6.37 -6.54 26.24
N LEU A 135 -5.42 -6.08 25.42
CA LEU A 135 -4.98 -4.68 25.44
C LEU A 135 -6.17 -3.73 25.18
N ALA A 136 -6.99 -4.04 24.18
CA ALA A 136 -8.14 -3.24 23.83
C ALA A 136 -9.17 -3.15 24.98
N ASN A 137 -9.40 -4.25 25.69
CA ASN A 137 -10.28 -4.28 26.85
C ASN A 137 -9.74 -3.44 28.03
N LEU A 138 -8.42 -3.40 28.23
CA LEU A 138 -7.80 -2.56 29.26
C LEU A 138 -7.93 -1.07 28.92
N VAL A 139 -7.71 -0.70 27.66
CA VAL A 139 -7.89 0.68 27.18
C VAL A 139 -9.35 1.12 27.24
N TYR A 140 -10.30 0.24 26.89
CA TYR A 140 -11.73 0.54 26.93
C TYR A 140 -12.23 0.98 28.31
N LYS A 141 -11.63 0.44 29.38
CA LYS A 141 -11.97 0.80 30.76
C LYS A 141 -11.49 2.20 31.17
N LYS A 142 -10.52 2.78 30.46
CA LYS A 142 -9.83 4.02 30.84
C LYS A 142 -10.20 5.22 29.96
N GLU A 143 -10.48 5.01 28.67
CA GLU A 143 -10.58 6.09 27.68
C GLU A 143 -12.01 6.57 27.35
N SER A 144 -12.14 7.76 26.76
CA SER A 144 -13.42 8.28 26.25
C SER A 144 -13.90 7.56 24.98
N LYS A 145 -15.22 7.49 24.75
CA LYS A 145 -15.83 6.75 23.61
C LYS A 145 -15.30 7.15 22.21
N LEU A 146 -14.89 8.41 22.02
CA LEU A 146 -14.39 8.89 20.73
C LEU A 146 -12.92 8.45 20.49
N GLN A 147 -12.07 8.56 21.50
CA GLN A 147 -10.68 8.09 21.46
C GLN A 147 -10.61 6.57 21.30
N GLN A 148 -11.52 5.85 21.97
CA GLN A 148 -11.64 4.39 21.82
C GLN A 148 -11.71 3.99 20.34
N LYS A 149 -12.61 4.57 19.54
CA LYS A 149 -12.80 4.15 18.14
C LYS A 149 -11.51 4.25 17.31
N GLU A 150 -10.72 5.31 17.49
CA GLU A 150 -9.47 5.50 16.74
C GLU A 150 -8.39 4.52 17.20
N ILE A 151 -8.27 4.30 18.52
CA ILE A 151 -7.34 3.32 19.10
C ILE A 151 -7.72 1.87 18.71
N PHE A 152 -9.00 1.51 18.67
CA PHE A 152 -9.44 0.19 18.21
C PHE A 152 -9.10 -0.04 16.74
N GLN A 153 -9.31 0.96 15.87
CA GLN A 153 -8.90 0.86 14.47
C GLN A 153 -7.39 0.66 14.32
N TRP A 154 -6.62 1.33 15.18
CA TRP A 154 -5.17 1.19 15.25
C TRP A 154 -4.75 -0.23 15.65
N PHE A 155 -5.37 -0.81 16.68
CA PHE A 155 -5.11 -2.19 17.11
C PHE A 155 -5.48 -3.24 16.06
N PHE A 156 -6.64 -3.13 15.41
CA PHE A 156 -6.99 -4.07 14.33
C PHE A 156 -6.02 -4.00 13.16
N GLY A 157 -5.55 -2.78 12.82
CA GLY A 157 -4.52 -2.60 11.81
C GLY A 157 -3.21 -3.31 12.18
N MET A 158 -2.73 -3.11 13.41
CA MET A 158 -1.50 -3.76 13.87
C MET A 158 -1.63 -5.29 13.99
N ALA A 159 -2.76 -5.79 14.50
CA ALA A 159 -3.05 -7.23 14.57
C ALA A 159 -3.04 -7.87 13.18
N ALA A 160 -3.63 -7.22 12.18
CA ALA A 160 -3.61 -7.69 10.80
C ALA A 160 -2.18 -7.76 10.24
N VAL A 161 -1.33 -6.79 10.57
CA VAL A 161 0.09 -6.78 10.14
C VAL A 161 0.87 -7.90 10.83
N GLU A 162 0.69 -8.08 12.13
CA GLU A 162 1.39 -9.13 12.88
C GLU A 162 1.02 -10.52 12.35
N ILE A 163 -0.26 -10.77 12.07
CA ILE A 163 -0.73 -12.01 11.45
C ILE A 163 -0.19 -12.14 10.02
N ASP A 164 -0.21 -11.07 9.21
CA ASP A 164 0.30 -11.13 7.83
C ASP A 164 1.79 -11.53 7.79
N ARG A 165 2.59 -11.00 8.74
CA ARG A 165 4.02 -11.36 8.90
C ARG A 165 4.24 -12.75 9.46
N LEU A 166 3.29 -13.28 10.24
CA LEU A 166 3.34 -14.68 10.69
C LEU A 166 3.09 -15.66 9.53
N LEU A 167 2.27 -15.26 8.55
CA LEU A 167 1.85 -16.09 7.42
C LEU A 167 2.86 -16.13 6.28
N VAL A 168 3.79 -15.16 6.19
CA VAL A 168 4.76 -15.07 5.08
C VAL A 168 6.16 -14.80 5.60
N TYR A 169 7.14 -15.50 5.04
CA TYR A 169 8.55 -15.27 5.31
C TYR A 169 8.99 -13.86 4.92
N GLN A 170 9.53 -13.11 5.88
CA GLN A 170 9.94 -11.71 5.70
C GLN A 170 11.44 -11.54 5.36
N GLY A 171 12.24 -12.60 5.41
CA GLY A 171 13.70 -12.47 5.39
C GLY A 171 14.28 -11.89 4.11
N ILE A 172 13.60 -12.05 2.96
CA ILE A 172 14.01 -11.40 1.71
C ILE A 172 13.87 -9.87 1.81
N ASP A 173 12.67 -9.40 2.19
CA ASP A 173 12.39 -7.97 2.34
C ASP A 173 13.28 -7.33 3.41
N ASP A 174 13.47 -8.01 4.54
CA ASP A 174 14.32 -7.54 5.64
C ASP A 174 15.79 -7.44 5.22
N SER A 175 16.30 -8.40 4.45
CA SER A 175 17.69 -8.39 3.96
C SER A 175 17.91 -7.29 2.91
N LEU A 176 16.97 -7.11 1.98
CA LEU A 176 17.00 -6.03 0.98
C LEU A 176 16.92 -4.66 1.66
N MET A 177 16.09 -4.52 2.70
CA MET A 177 15.99 -3.29 3.47
C MET A 177 17.28 -2.97 4.22
N ALA A 178 17.88 -3.95 4.89
CA ALA A 178 19.14 -3.76 5.60
C ALA A 178 20.25 -3.31 4.65
N ALA A 179 20.39 -3.99 3.51
CA ALA A 179 21.32 -3.62 2.45
C ALA A 179 21.07 -2.20 1.91
N MET A 180 19.80 -1.85 1.67
CA MET A 180 19.42 -0.50 1.25
C MET A 180 19.76 0.56 2.29
N GLU A 181 19.55 0.27 3.57
CA GLU A 181 19.87 1.17 4.67
C GLU A 181 21.38 1.46 4.75
N GLU A 182 22.23 0.44 4.56
CA GLU A 182 23.68 0.63 4.53
C GLU A 182 24.13 1.53 3.36
N VAL A 183 23.64 1.27 2.15
CA VAL A 183 23.94 2.09 0.96
C VAL A 183 23.51 3.53 1.16
N VAL A 184 22.31 3.73 1.68
CA VAL A 184 21.72 5.05 1.92
C VAL A 184 22.48 5.83 2.99
N LYS A 185 22.88 5.18 4.09
CA LYS A 185 23.68 5.81 5.16
C LYS A 185 25.01 6.38 4.63
N LYS A 186 25.65 5.66 3.70
CA LYS A 186 26.89 6.09 3.04
C LYS A 186 26.66 7.21 2.00
N SER A 187 25.52 7.20 1.32
CA SER A 187 25.28 8.02 0.12
C SER A 187 24.38 9.24 0.31
N VAL A 188 23.68 9.37 1.44
CA VAL A 188 22.75 10.47 1.71
C VAL A 188 23.26 11.35 2.84
N VAL A 189 23.47 12.64 2.52
CA VAL A 189 23.96 13.65 3.46
C VAL A 189 22.86 14.66 3.76
N LEU A 190 22.56 14.85 5.04
CA LEU A 190 21.64 15.88 5.52
C LEU A 190 22.40 17.19 5.76
N GLU A 191 22.31 18.14 4.83
CA GLU A 191 23.01 19.43 4.92
C GLU A 191 22.21 20.45 5.73
N ARG A 192 22.83 21.02 6.76
CA ARG A 192 22.25 22.10 7.59
C ARG A 192 20.93 21.71 8.28
N ILE A 193 20.77 20.43 8.59
CA ILE A 193 19.63 19.88 9.33
C ILE A 193 20.19 19.31 10.64
N LYS A 194 19.73 19.83 11.78
CA LYS A 194 20.09 19.29 13.10
C LYS A 194 19.08 18.20 13.45
N ILE A 195 19.56 16.98 13.66
CA ILE A 195 18.78 15.81 14.03
C ILE A 195 19.69 14.85 14.80
N SER A 196 19.14 14.10 15.78
CA SER A 196 19.92 13.06 16.47
C SER A 196 20.23 11.92 15.49
N GLU A 197 21.28 11.14 15.74
CA GLU A 197 21.58 9.96 14.90
C GLU A 197 20.49 8.88 15.04
N GLU A 198 19.82 8.80 16.18
CA GLU A 198 18.68 7.92 16.41
C GLU A 198 17.48 8.31 15.54
N ASP A 199 17.07 9.58 15.57
CA ASP A 199 15.99 10.10 14.73
C ASP A 199 16.35 10.00 13.25
N ARG A 200 17.61 10.25 12.89
CA ARG A 200 18.09 10.08 11.50
C ARG A 200 17.91 8.62 11.06
N SER A 201 18.36 7.67 11.87
CA SER A 201 18.20 6.24 11.61
C SER A 201 16.73 5.85 11.48
N LEU A 202 15.88 6.30 12.41
CA LEU A 202 14.44 6.05 12.38
C LEU A 202 13.79 6.61 11.12
N GLN A 203 14.08 7.86 10.76
CA GLN A 203 13.49 8.51 9.59
C GLN A 203 13.98 7.88 8.27
N PHE A 204 15.21 7.36 8.22
CA PHE A 204 15.71 6.60 7.08
C PHE A 204 14.96 5.27 6.96
N PHE A 205 14.85 4.52 8.06
CA PHE A 205 14.08 3.27 8.12
C PHE A 205 12.62 3.48 7.67
N LEU A 206 11.93 4.49 8.21
CA LEU A 206 10.55 4.82 7.83
C LEU A 206 10.44 5.22 6.35
N ALA A 207 11.41 5.95 5.82
CA ALA A 207 11.41 6.33 4.41
C ALA A 207 11.64 5.11 3.50
N ILE A 208 12.51 4.18 3.87
CA ILE A 208 12.71 2.90 3.17
C ILE A 208 11.41 2.08 3.20
N ARG A 209 10.81 1.89 4.38
CA ARG A 209 9.51 1.19 4.53
C ARG A 209 8.44 1.77 3.61
N ARG A 210 8.31 3.10 3.54
CA ARG A 210 7.31 3.79 2.69
C ARG A 210 7.58 3.69 1.19
N THR A 211 8.83 3.53 0.77
CA THR A 211 9.22 3.64 -0.66
C THR A 211 9.54 2.29 -1.29
N PHE A 212 10.26 1.42 -0.56
CA PHE A 212 10.64 0.09 -1.00
C PHE A 212 9.53 -0.94 -0.67
N VAL A 213 9.27 -1.16 0.62
CA VAL A 213 8.21 -2.07 1.10
C VAL A 213 6.81 -1.50 0.86
N ARG A 214 6.68 -0.20 0.54
CA ARG A 214 5.42 0.56 0.40
C ARG A 214 4.43 0.23 1.53
N SER A 215 4.97 0.19 2.75
CA SER A 215 4.21 0.00 3.97
C SER A 215 3.10 1.04 4.07
N ASP A 216 1.90 0.59 4.37
CA ASP A 216 0.81 1.47 4.72
C ASP A 216 0.90 1.91 6.19
N GLU A 217 -0.06 2.70 6.64
CA GLU A 217 -0.03 3.28 7.98
C GLU A 217 -0.05 2.21 9.08
N ALA A 218 -0.83 1.14 8.92
CA ALA A 218 -0.87 0.04 9.89
C ALA A 218 0.48 -0.67 10.01
N MET A 219 1.15 -0.91 8.87
CA MET A 219 2.49 -1.51 8.86
C MET A 219 3.52 -0.61 9.54
N ILE A 220 3.51 0.69 9.23
CA ILE A 220 4.41 1.66 9.87
C ILE A 220 4.17 1.72 11.38
N ASN A 221 2.91 1.74 11.81
CA ASN A 221 2.57 1.73 13.24
C ASN A 221 3.10 0.48 13.94
N TYR A 222 2.90 -0.69 13.34
CA TYR A 222 3.44 -1.94 13.89
C TYR A 222 4.97 -1.94 13.93
N ASP A 223 5.64 -1.32 12.95
CA ASP A 223 7.10 -1.20 12.94
C ASP A 223 7.63 -0.29 14.04
N LEU A 224 6.98 0.85 14.25
CA LEU A 224 7.28 1.75 15.35
C LEU A 224 7.06 1.04 16.69
N TRP A 225 5.94 0.31 16.81
CA TRP A 225 5.61 -0.47 17.99
C TRP A 225 6.69 -1.51 18.31
N MET A 226 7.04 -2.36 17.33
CA MET A 226 8.05 -3.39 17.51
C MET A 226 9.45 -2.84 17.78
N ARG A 227 9.77 -1.65 17.25
CA ARG A 227 11.05 -0.98 17.50
C ARG A 227 11.11 -0.37 18.90
N SER A 228 9.99 0.18 19.40
CA SER A 228 9.90 0.72 20.75
C SER A 228 9.77 -0.36 21.83
N PHE A 229 9.10 -1.47 21.51
CA PHE A 229 8.71 -2.50 22.48
C PHE A 229 8.97 -3.91 21.92
N PRO A 230 10.23 -4.38 21.90
CA PRO A 230 10.57 -5.71 21.39
C PRO A 230 9.86 -6.85 22.14
N GLU A 231 9.50 -6.64 23.42
CA GLU A 231 8.79 -7.61 24.26
C GLU A 231 7.33 -7.83 23.80
N TRP A 232 6.81 -7.01 22.87
CA TRP A 232 5.44 -7.12 22.36
C TRP A 232 5.09 -8.48 21.73
N LYS A 233 6.08 -9.28 21.31
CA LYS A 233 5.80 -10.62 20.78
C LYS A 233 5.07 -11.49 21.80
N GLU A 234 5.49 -11.43 23.06
CA GLU A 234 4.96 -12.21 24.18
C GLU A 234 4.86 -11.34 25.44
N PRO A 235 3.91 -10.38 25.50
CA PRO A 235 3.84 -9.44 26.60
C PRO A 235 3.27 -10.11 27.87
N THR A 236 3.77 -9.70 29.02
CA THR A 236 3.19 -10.06 30.32
C THR A 236 1.90 -9.28 30.58
N GLY A 237 1.06 -9.76 31.51
CA GLY A 237 -0.15 -9.03 31.91
C GLY A 237 0.15 -7.63 32.44
N GLU A 238 1.20 -7.48 33.24
CA GLU A 238 1.68 -6.19 33.77
C GLU A 238 2.06 -5.22 32.65
N LEU A 239 2.80 -5.70 31.64
CA LEU A 239 3.19 -4.89 30.49
C LEU A 239 1.98 -4.42 29.67
N LEU A 240 0.93 -5.24 29.55
CA LEU A 240 -0.32 -4.83 28.91
C LEU A 240 -1.03 -3.72 29.69
N GLU A 241 -1.00 -3.76 31.02
CA GLU A 241 -1.56 -2.70 31.86
C GLU A 241 -0.78 -1.39 31.76
N GLU A 242 0.54 -1.47 31.66
CA GLU A 242 1.43 -0.34 31.40
C GLU A 242 1.12 0.30 30.04
N PHE A 243 1.09 -0.50 28.96
CA PHE A 243 0.74 0.00 27.63
C PHE A 243 -0.64 0.62 27.59
N ALA A 244 -1.63 0.02 28.26
CA ALA A 244 -2.96 0.58 28.36
C ALA A 244 -2.98 1.91 29.15
N GLY A 245 -2.09 2.08 30.13
CA GLY A 245 -1.96 3.32 30.90
C GLY A 245 -1.32 4.47 30.12
N ASN A 246 -0.42 4.15 29.17
CA ASN A 246 0.36 5.15 28.42
C ASN A 246 -0.07 5.26 26.94
N ILE A 247 -1.24 4.73 26.59
CA ILE A 247 -1.61 4.49 25.19
C ILE A 247 -1.69 5.78 24.36
N ASP A 248 -2.22 6.86 24.94
CA ASP A 248 -2.33 8.17 24.30
C ASP A 248 -0.95 8.78 24.01
N GLU A 249 0.00 8.65 24.93
CA GLU A 249 1.36 9.13 24.75
C GLU A 249 2.05 8.36 23.62
N ILE A 250 1.93 7.03 23.62
CA ILE A 250 2.50 6.16 22.58
C ILE A 250 1.91 6.53 21.21
N TYR A 251 0.58 6.68 21.12
CA TYR A 251 -0.10 7.04 19.88
C TYR A 251 0.39 8.40 19.35
N ASN A 252 0.41 9.43 20.20
CA ASN A 252 0.83 10.78 19.82
C ASN A 252 2.32 10.84 19.44
N ARG A 253 3.17 10.05 20.09
CA ARG A 253 4.59 9.91 19.72
C ARG A 253 4.73 9.36 18.31
N PHE A 254 4.03 8.27 17.99
CA PHE A 254 4.09 7.68 16.65
C PHE A 254 3.52 8.59 15.58
N GLU A 255 2.45 9.34 15.86
CA GLU A 255 1.97 10.38 14.94
C GLU A 255 3.03 11.45 14.66
N THR A 256 3.77 11.86 15.69
CA THR A 256 4.85 12.85 15.55
C THR A 256 6.00 12.30 14.68
N GLU A 257 6.43 11.08 14.94
CA GLU A 257 7.48 10.40 14.16
C GLU A 257 7.07 10.18 12.71
N LYS A 258 5.81 9.80 12.48
CA LYS A 258 5.27 9.60 11.13
C LYS A 258 5.23 10.91 10.34
N ASN A 259 4.82 12.01 10.98
CA ASN A 259 4.62 13.31 10.35
C ASN A 259 5.86 14.22 10.43
N HIS A 260 7.04 13.64 10.65
CA HIS A 260 8.29 14.39 10.77
C HIS A 260 8.59 15.25 9.51
N PRO A 261 9.12 16.47 9.65
CA PRO A 261 9.37 17.38 8.52
C PRO A 261 10.28 16.83 7.41
N LEU A 262 11.16 15.87 7.73
CA LEU A 262 12.04 15.23 6.75
C LEU A 262 11.37 14.11 5.94
N ALA A 263 10.18 13.63 6.34
CA ALA A 263 9.57 12.44 5.76
C ALA A 263 9.40 12.55 4.24
N GLU A 264 8.83 13.65 3.74
CA GLU A 264 8.61 13.85 2.30
C GLU A 264 9.92 14.05 1.51
N LYS A 265 10.92 14.70 2.11
CA LYS A 265 12.24 14.90 1.49
C LYS A 265 12.97 13.57 1.35
N LEU A 266 12.98 12.77 2.41
CA LEU A 266 13.58 11.44 2.41
C LEU A 266 12.84 10.52 1.44
N LYS A 267 11.50 10.53 1.44
CA LYS A 267 10.69 9.75 0.48
C LYS A 267 11.10 10.02 -0.97
N ALA A 268 11.33 11.28 -1.34
CA ALA A 268 11.75 11.65 -2.69
C ALA A 268 13.15 11.13 -3.07
N VAL A 269 14.07 11.04 -2.10
CA VAL A 269 15.43 10.51 -2.30
C VAL A 269 15.43 8.98 -2.29
N MET A 270 14.80 8.36 -1.29
CA MET A 270 14.74 6.91 -1.13
C MET A 270 14.10 6.22 -2.32
N LYS A 271 13.12 6.87 -2.97
CA LYS A 271 12.49 6.35 -4.19
C LYS A 271 13.49 5.90 -5.25
N ARG A 272 14.61 6.61 -5.43
CA ARG A 272 15.65 6.24 -6.41
C ARG A 272 16.34 4.94 -6.02
N TYR A 273 16.71 4.79 -4.75
CA TYR A 273 17.31 3.57 -4.22
C TYR A 273 16.33 2.41 -4.24
N SER A 274 15.04 2.66 -3.95
CA SER A 274 14.01 1.63 -4.01
C SER A 274 13.88 1.02 -5.40
N VAL A 275 14.03 1.81 -6.47
CA VAL A 275 14.05 1.29 -7.85
C VAL A 275 15.25 0.37 -8.07
N LEU A 276 16.43 0.75 -7.60
CA LEU A 276 17.63 -0.09 -7.72
C LEU A 276 17.42 -1.43 -7.02
N PHE A 277 17.02 -1.42 -5.74
CA PHE A 277 16.81 -2.65 -4.98
C PHE A 277 15.65 -3.50 -5.50
N GLN A 278 14.61 -2.90 -6.09
CA GLN A 278 13.54 -3.65 -6.77
C GLN A 278 14.03 -4.37 -8.03
N ILE A 279 14.90 -3.75 -8.82
CA ILE A 279 15.49 -4.40 -9.98
C ILE A 279 16.49 -5.48 -9.56
N LEU A 280 17.28 -5.22 -8.50
CA LEU A 280 18.17 -6.22 -7.91
C LEU A 280 17.39 -7.46 -7.43
N GLU A 281 16.27 -7.24 -6.74
CA GLU A 281 15.34 -8.29 -6.31
C GLU A 281 14.83 -9.11 -7.52
N ASP A 282 14.47 -8.46 -8.63
CA ASP A 282 14.01 -9.15 -9.84
C ASP A 282 15.12 -10.02 -10.46
N VAL A 283 16.35 -9.49 -10.56
CA VAL A 283 17.50 -10.24 -11.09
C VAL A 283 17.79 -11.48 -10.24
N ILE A 284 17.74 -11.37 -8.92
CA ILE A 284 17.98 -12.51 -8.02
C ILE A 284 16.81 -13.51 -8.07
N ARG A 285 15.57 -13.01 -8.17
CA ARG A 285 14.37 -13.86 -8.17
C ARG A 285 14.23 -14.68 -9.46
N ASP A 286 14.71 -14.17 -10.59
CA ASP A 286 14.67 -14.88 -11.89
C ASP A 286 15.39 -16.24 -11.81
N ASP A 287 16.59 -16.27 -11.22
CA ASP A 287 17.33 -17.49 -10.95
C ASP A 287 18.19 -17.36 -9.67
N PRO A 288 17.62 -17.68 -8.49
CA PRO A 288 18.33 -17.53 -7.22
C PRO A 288 19.60 -18.38 -7.13
N GLY A 289 19.64 -19.53 -7.82
CA GLY A 289 20.76 -20.47 -7.77
C GLY A 289 21.99 -19.97 -8.52
N SER A 290 21.80 -19.29 -9.66
CA SER A 290 22.89 -18.72 -10.46
C SER A 290 23.14 -17.24 -10.19
N ALA A 291 22.30 -16.55 -9.42
CA ALA A 291 22.42 -15.11 -9.14
C ALA A 291 23.83 -14.67 -8.70
N ALA A 292 24.49 -15.48 -7.85
CA ALA A 292 25.86 -15.22 -7.42
C ALA A 292 26.88 -15.31 -8.57
N GLN A 293 26.69 -16.20 -9.54
CA GLN A 293 27.56 -16.32 -10.72
C GLN A 293 27.31 -15.16 -11.68
N VAL A 294 26.03 -14.83 -11.92
CA VAL A 294 25.61 -13.68 -12.74
C VAL A 294 26.24 -12.39 -12.24
N MET A 295 26.22 -12.14 -10.93
CA MET A 295 26.79 -10.89 -10.37
C MET A 295 28.31 -10.83 -10.41
N ARG A 296 29.03 -11.95 -10.61
CA ARG A 296 30.50 -11.92 -10.74
C ARG A 296 30.97 -11.40 -12.09
N ASP A 297 30.15 -11.52 -13.12
CA ASP A 297 30.43 -11.05 -14.47
C ASP A 297 29.67 -9.73 -14.76
N PRO A 298 30.35 -8.59 -14.87
CA PRO A 298 29.70 -7.29 -15.09
C PRO A 298 28.90 -7.15 -16.37
N ASP A 299 29.19 -7.93 -17.41
CA ASP A 299 28.51 -7.85 -18.70
C ASP A 299 27.24 -8.72 -18.66
N VAL A 300 27.35 -9.94 -18.12
CA VAL A 300 26.18 -10.82 -17.90
C VAL A 300 25.21 -10.18 -16.89
N PHE A 301 25.74 -9.56 -15.82
CA PHE A 301 24.91 -8.82 -14.87
C PHE A 301 24.18 -7.66 -15.53
N GLU A 302 24.85 -6.89 -16.40
CA GLU A 302 24.21 -5.80 -17.13
C GLU A 302 23.08 -6.30 -18.04
N GLU A 303 23.30 -7.38 -18.78
CA GLU A 303 22.28 -7.99 -19.64
C GLU A 303 21.04 -8.38 -18.82
N LYS A 304 21.23 -9.07 -17.69
CA LYS A 304 20.14 -9.48 -16.79
C LYS A 304 19.42 -8.28 -16.16
N VAL A 305 20.14 -7.22 -15.79
CA VAL A 305 19.53 -5.98 -15.28
C VAL A 305 18.67 -5.30 -16.35
N ARG A 306 19.14 -5.24 -17.61
CA ARG A 306 18.36 -4.65 -18.71
C ARG A 306 17.09 -5.46 -18.97
N ALA A 307 17.19 -6.79 -19.00
CA ALA A 307 16.03 -7.67 -19.14
C ALA A 307 15.00 -7.46 -18.01
N ALA A 308 15.46 -7.40 -16.76
CA ALA A 308 14.60 -7.12 -15.61
C ALA A 308 13.93 -5.73 -15.68
N CYS A 309 14.64 -4.71 -16.17
CA CYS A 309 14.06 -3.39 -16.43
C CYS A 309 12.91 -3.47 -17.45
N ASP A 310 13.12 -4.14 -18.58
CA ASP A 310 12.13 -4.25 -19.64
C ASP A 310 10.87 -5.00 -19.19
N GLU A 311 11.06 -6.12 -18.48
CA GLU A 311 9.95 -6.86 -17.90
C GLU A 311 9.18 -6.00 -16.89
N ARG A 312 9.89 -5.29 -15.99
CA ARG A 312 9.26 -4.43 -14.99
C ARG A 312 8.52 -3.25 -15.63
N TYR A 313 9.05 -2.65 -16.69
CA TYR A 313 8.37 -1.57 -17.42
C TYR A 313 7.09 -2.10 -18.11
N SER A 314 7.17 -3.26 -18.75
CA SER A 314 6.02 -3.93 -19.40
C SER A 314 4.92 -4.28 -18.39
N SER A 315 5.31 -4.93 -17.28
CA SER A 315 4.39 -5.34 -16.22
C SER A 315 3.74 -4.13 -15.54
N THR A 316 4.51 -3.07 -15.28
CA THR A 316 4.03 -1.80 -14.71
C THR A 316 3.02 -1.14 -15.64
N LYS A 317 3.29 -1.09 -16.96
CA LYS A 317 2.32 -0.56 -17.94
C LYS A 317 1.02 -1.37 -17.96
N LYS A 318 1.10 -2.70 -17.91
CA LYS A 318 -0.08 -3.59 -17.82
C LYS A 318 -0.87 -3.36 -16.53
N LYS A 319 -0.19 -3.25 -15.37
CA LYS A 319 -0.82 -2.96 -14.07
C LYS A 319 -1.47 -1.57 -14.07
N LEU A 320 -0.80 -0.56 -14.61
CA LEU A 320 -1.31 0.79 -14.74
C LEU A 320 -2.60 0.85 -15.56
N ARG A 321 -2.62 0.22 -16.74
CA ARG A 321 -3.80 0.16 -17.60
C ARG A 321 -4.98 -0.52 -16.89
N ARG A 322 -4.73 -1.65 -16.22
CA ARG A 322 -5.76 -2.36 -15.43
C ARG A 322 -6.30 -1.48 -14.31
N SER A 323 -5.44 -0.82 -13.55
CA SER A 323 -5.84 0.10 -12.47
C SER A 323 -6.62 1.31 -13.00
N ALA A 324 -6.24 1.84 -14.15
CA ALA A 324 -6.96 2.93 -14.79
C ALA A 324 -8.36 2.53 -15.26
N VAL A 325 -8.48 1.38 -15.94
CA VAL A 325 -9.78 0.85 -16.40
C VAL A 325 -10.72 0.62 -15.22
N ARG A 326 -10.21 0.06 -14.10
CA ARG A 326 -10.99 -0.11 -12.87
C ARG A 326 -11.45 1.23 -12.29
N ALA A 327 -10.57 2.22 -12.21
CA ALA A 327 -10.94 3.55 -11.72
C ALA A 327 -12.00 4.23 -12.62
N ILE A 328 -11.85 4.13 -13.94
CA ILE A 328 -12.84 4.63 -14.91
C ILE A 328 -14.19 3.96 -14.70
N LEU A 329 -14.22 2.63 -14.58
CA LEU A 329 -15.47 1.89 -14.34
C LEU A 329 -16.12 2.29 -13.02
N TYR A 330 -15.34 2.38 -11.94
CA TYR A 330 -15.83 2.80 -10.63
C TYR A 330 -16.43 4.21 -10.67
N ILE A 331 -15.72 5.17 -11.24
CA ILE A 331 -16.19 6.54 -11.38
C ILE A 331 -17.45 6.60 -12.25
N PHE A 332 -17.47 5.87 -13.35
CA PHE A 332 -18.64 5.80 -14.24
C PHE A 332 -19.86 5.25 -13.50
N ILE A 333 -19.75 4.10 -12.81
CA ILE A 333 -20.85 3.49 -12.06
C ILE A 333 -21.34 4.43 -10.96
N THR A 334 -20.43 5.00 -10.17
CA THR A 334 -20.79 5.91 -9.07
C THR A 334 -21.43 7.19 -9.58
N LYS A 335 -20.96 7.73 -10.71
CA LYS A 335 -21.56 8.90 -11.36
C LYS A 335 -22.96 8.60 -11.90
N MET A 336 -23.14 7.48 -12.59
CA MET A 336 -24.46 7.06 -13.10
C MET A 336 -25.47 6.88 -11.97
N LEU A 337 -25.04 6.24 -10.87
CA LEU A 337 -25.91 6.05 -9.70
C LEU A 337 -26.29 7.39 -9.05
N LEU A 338 -25.33 8.30 -8.85
CA LEU A 338 -25.63 9.64 -8.32
C LEU A 338 -26.49 10.47 -9.29
N GLY A 339 -26.29 10.31 -10.60
CA GLY A 339 -27.15 10.91 -11.62
C GLY A 339 -28.59 10.45 -11.51
N ILE A 340 -28.82 9.14 -11.34
CA ILE A 340 -30.18 8.58 -11.18
C ILE A 340 -30.81 8.98 -9.84
N ILE A 341 -30.05 9.01 -8.75
CA ILE A 341 -30.57 9.28 -7.40
C ILE A 341 -30.79 10.78 -7.15
N LEU A 342 -29.92 11.64 -7.69
CA LEU A 342 -29.90 13.08 -7.37
C LEU A 342 -30.23 13.95 -8.58
N GLU A 343 -29.46 13.84 -9.67
CA GLU A 343 -29.58 14.75 -10.82
C GLU A 343 -30.94 14.57 -11.53
N PHE A 344 -31.34 13.34 -11.81
CA PHE A 344 -32.57 13.03 -12.53
C PHE A 344 -33.84 13.50 -11.81
N PRO A 345 -34.06 13.23 -10.50
CA PRO A 345 -35.20 13.78 -9.79
C PRO A 345 -35.19 15.31 -9.73
N ILE A 346 -34.03 15.94 -9.53
CA ILE A 346 -33.94 17.41 -9.45
C ILE A 346 -34.30 18.04 -10.79
N ASP A 347 -33.73 17.54 -11.89
CA ASP A 347 -33.99 18.07 -13.22
C ASP A 347 -35.46 17.87 -13.63
N MET A 348 -36.03 16.71 -13.30
CA MET A 348 -37.43 16.39 -13.62
C MET A 348 -38.43 17.17 -12.77
N TYR A 349 -38.26 17.22 -11.45
CA TYR A 349 -39.25 17.80 -10.53
C TYR A 349 -39.09 19.31 -10.31
N ILE A 350 -37.86 19.85 -10.39
CA ILE A 350 -37.57 21.26 -10.08
C ILE A 350 -37.40 22.08 -11.36
N LEU A 351 -36.59 21.60 -12.32
CA LEU A 351 -36.24 22.40 -13.50
C LEU A 351 -37.27 22.29 -14.63
N ARG A 352 -38.03 21.19 -14.74
CA ARG A 352 -39.11 20.98 -15.74
C ARG A 352 -38.65 21.03 -17.22
N HIS A 353 -37.36 21.10 -17.49
CA HIS A 353 -36.74 20.96 -18.80
C HIS A 353 -35.47 20.12 -18.65
N THR A 354 -35.26 19.17 -19.56
CA THR A 354 -34.07 18.32 -19.56
C THR A 354 -33.21 18.67 -20.77
N ASN A 355 -32.19 19.50 -20.56
CA ASN A 355 -31.16 19.68 -21.56
C ASN A 355 -30.31 18.41 -21.59
N ILE A 356 -30.39 17.67 -22.70
CA ILE A 356 -29.69 16.40 -22.90
C ILE A 356 -28.16 16.62 -22.93
N THR A 357 -27.72 17.78 -23.41
CA THR A 357 -26.30 18.14 -23.54
C THR A 357 -25.54 18.09 -22.20
N PRO A 358 -25.98 18.77 -21.12
CA PRO A 358 -25.42 18.60 -19.78
C PRO A 358 -25.33 17.15 -19.32
N ILE A 359 -26.39 16.36 -19.51
CA ILE A 359 -26.44 14.96 -19.06
C ILE A 359 -25.37 14.13 -19.76
N ILE A 360 -25.23 14.28 -21.09
CA ILE A 360 -24.22 13.56 -21.88
C ILE A 360 -22.81 13.98 -21.46
N ILE A 361 -22.53 15.29 -21.38
CA ILE A 361 -21.20 15.80 -21.04
C ILE A 361 -20.82 15.37 -19.62
N ASN A 362 -21.73 15.53 -18.66
CA ASN A 362 -21.52 15.15 -17.26
C ASN A 362 -21.31 13.64 -17.08
N SER A 363 -21.81 12.82 -18.00
CA SER A 363 -21.64 11.35 -17.95
C SER A 363 -20.35 10.88 -18.64
N LEU A 364 -19.98 11.48 -19.77
CA LEU A 364 -18.87 10.98 -20.61
C LEU A 364 -17.54 11.71 -20.39
N PHE A 365 -17.56 12.99 -20.00
CA PHE A 365 -16.34 13.81 -19.90
C PHE A 365 -15.31 13.19 -18.97
N HIS A 366 -15.75 12.73 -17.80
CA HIS A 366 -14.91 12.16 -16.74
C HIS A 366 -14.21 10.84 -17.16
N PRO A 367 -14.92 9.82 -17.67
CA PRO A 367 -14.29 8.64 -18.28
C PRO A 367 -13.32 8.96 -19.41
N ILE A 368 -13.71 9.85 -20.34
CA ILE A 368 -12.89 10.22 -21.49
C ILE A 368 -11.61 10.91 -21.03
N PHE A 369 -11.72 11.87 -20.10
CA PHE A 369 -10.56 12.56 -19.54
C PHE A 369 -9.57 11.59 -18.89
N MET A 370 -10.05 10.65 -18.08
CA MET A 370 -9.19 9.61 -17.50
C MET A 370 -8.53 8.74 -18.56
N PHE A 371 -9.28 8.33 -19.58
CA PHE A 371 -8.74 7.54 -20.68
C PHE A 371 -7.61 8.28 -21.42
N ILE A 372 -7.78 9.58 -21.70
CA ILE A 372 -6.75 10.42 -22.32
C ILE A 372 -5.50 10.52 -21.44
N VAL A 373 -5.68 10.76 -20.13
CA VAL A 373 -4.55 10.82 -19.19
C VAL A 373 -3.72 9.54 -19.25
N VAL A 374 -4.37 8.38 -19.31
CA VAL A 374 -3.70 7.07 -19.32
C VAL A 374 -2.89 6.86 -20.59
N LEU A 375 -3.43 7.27 -21.75
CA LEU A 375 -2.72 7.20 -23.03
C LEU A 375 -1.47 8.08 -23.07
N TRP A 376 -1.47 9.19 -22.33
CA TRP A 376 -0.33 10.10 -22.25
C TRP A 376 0.77 9.67 -21.27
N ILE A 377 0.53 8.65 -20.44
CA ILE A 377 1.56 8.13 -19.54
C ILE A 377 2.58 7.31 -20.34
N ARG A 378 3.77 7.89 -20.53
CA ARG A 378 4.91 7.23 -21.20
C ARG A 378 5.72 6.41 -20.20
N ALA A 379 6.18 5.23 -20.64
CA ALA A 379 7.13 4.42 -19.91
C ALA A 379 8.49 5.14 -19.73
N PRO A 380 9.35 4.68 -18.80
CA PRO A 380 10.76 5.03 -18.78
C PRO A 380 11.44 4.71 -20.13
N GLY A 381 12.48 5.46 -20.49
CA GLY A 381 13.28 5.22 -21.69
C GLY A 381 14.72 4.82 -21.33
N ASP A 382 15.53 4.51 -22.34
CA ASP A 382 16.85 3.86 -22.20
C ASP A 382 17.82 4.58 -21.25
N ASN A 383 17.83 5.92 -21.29
CA ASN A 383 18.62 6.75 -20.35
C ASN A 383 18.34 6.43 -18.87
N ASN A 384 17.11 6.00 -18.54
CA ASN A 384 16.76 5.59 -17.17
C ASN A 384 17.34 4.21 -16.85
N THR A 385 17.27 3.28 -17.79
CA THR A 385 17.86 1.94 -17.69
C THR A 385 19.36 2.01 -17.49
N ASP A 386 20.07 2.86 -18.26
CA ASP A 386 21.51 3.04 -18.08
C ASP A 386 21.87 3.58 -16.69
N ARG A 387 21.03 4.42 -16.09
CA ARG A 387 21.22 4.88 -14.70
C ARG A 387 20.97 3.79 -13.67
N ILE A 388 20.02 2.89 -13.93
CA ILE A 388 19.78 1.72 -13.09
C ILE A 388 20.98 0.80 -13.13
N VAL A 389 21.45 0.44 -14.33
CA VAL A 389 22.66 -0.39 -14.54
C VAL A 389 23.85 0.18 -13.79
N ASN A 390 24.18 1.46 -14.02
CA ASN A 390 25.30 2.10 -13.33
C ASN A 390 25.13 2.13 -11.81
N GLY A 391 23.90 2.40 -11.32
CA GLY A 391 23.61 2.40 -9.89
C GLY A 391 23.76 1.02 -9.24
N LEU A 392 23.36 -0.04 -9.93
CA LEU A 392 23.53 -1.41 -9.47
C LEU A 392 24.98 -1.87 -9.52
N LYS A 393 25.73 -1.53 -10.58
CA LYS A 393 27.18 -1.78 -10.65
C LYS A 393 27.90 -1.13 -9.46
N MET A 394 27.53 0.09 -9.06
CA MET A 394 28.08 0.74 -7.86
C MET A 394 27.71 0.02 -6.54
N ILE A 395 26.50 -0.54 -6.44
CA ILE A 395 26.09 -1.30 -5.25
C ILE A 395 26.83 -2.63 -5.15
N VAL A 396 26.92 -3.38 -6.26
CA VAL A 396 27.48 -4.73 -6.28
C VAL A 396 29.02 -4.71 -6.24
N TYR A 397 29.67 -3.82 -6.99
CA TYR A 397 31.13 -3.83 -7.17
C TYR A 397 31.88 -2.78 -6.35
N GLU A 398 31.23 -1.67 -5.98
CA GLU A 398 31.86 -0.56 -5.25
C GLU A 398 31.32 -0.37 -3.80
N GLY A 399 30.58 -1.35 -3.28
CA GLY A 399 30.05 -1.33 -1.91
C GLY A 399 29.09 -0.17 -1.61
N GLY A 400 28.43 0.34 -2.65
CA GLY A 400 27.50 1.47 -2.58
C GLY A 400 28.17 2.83 -2.34
N ASN A 401 29.49 2.95 -2.56
CA ASN A 401 30.21 4.19 -2.30
C ASN A 401 30.03 5.18 -3.46
N THR A 402 29.18 6.19 -3.29
CA THR A 402 28.91 7.14 -4.38
C THR A 402 29.88 8.32 -4.35
N LYS A 403 30.56 8.59 -5.48
CA LYS A 403 31.44 9.78 -5.65
C LYS A 403 30.67 11.12 -5.57
N SER A 404 29.34 11.09 -5.53
CA SER A 404 28.48 12.28 -5.47
C SER A 404 27.24 12.01 -4.60
N PRO A 405 27.34 12.22 -3.27
CA PRO A 405 26.26 11.92 -2.35
C PRO A 405 25.03 12.81 -2.62
N ASN A 406 23.84 12.23 -2.44
CA ASN A 406 22.58 12.95 -2.53
C ASN A 406 22.45 13.85 -1.28
N ARG A 407 22.50 15.17 -1.51
CA ARG A 407 22.41 16.18 -0.44
C ARG A 407 20.97 16.64 -0.26
N ILE A 408 20.42 16.44 0.94
CA ILE A 408 19.12 16.98 1.34
C ILE A 408 19.36 18.27 2.11
N ARG A 409 18.77 19.36 1.64
CA ARG A 409 18.89 20.69 2.26
C ARG A 409 17.65 21.05 3.07
N ALA A 410 17.85 21.85 4.11
CA ALA A 410 16.78 22.53 4.82
C ALA A 410 15.94 23.40 3.87
N ASP A 411 14.66 23.59 4.18
CA ASP A 411 13.81 24.47 3.37
C ASP A 411 14.29 25.92 3.49
N ALA A 412 14.19 26.65 2.39
CA ALA A 412 14.49 28.08 2.38
C ALA A 412 13.50 28.80 3.32
N ARG A 413 14.01 29.54 4.29
CA ARG A 413 13.17 30.42 5.13
C ARG A 413 12.61 31.53 4.24
N ARG A 414 11.29 31.57 4.11
CA ARG A 414 10.57 32.60 3.35
C ARG A 414 10.10 33.69 4.30
N GLY A 415 10.32 34.96 3.94
CA GLY A 415 9.85 36.10 4.72
C GLY A 415 8.31 36.20 4.70
N ARG A 416 7.72 36.82 5.73
CA ARG A 416 6.24 36.98 5.87
C ARG A 416 5.59 37.60 4.63
N LEU A 417 6.21 38.64 4.05
CA LEU A 417 5.71 39.29 2.83
C LEU A 417 5.64 38.33 1.63
N SER A 418 6.70 37.54 1.42
CA SER A 418 6.72 36.55 0.32
C SER A 418 5.64 35.48 0.49
N LEU A 419 5.37 35.04 1.74
CA LEU A 419 4.30 34.10 2.03
C LEU A 419 2.91 34.69 1.78
N ALA A 420 2.70 35.97 2.12
CA ALA A 420 1.45 36.68 1.85
C ALA A 420 1.21 36.82 0.35
N LEU A 421 2.21 37.29 -0.40
CA LEU A 421 2.11 37.42 -1.87
C LEU A 421 1.84 36.06 -2.53
N PHE A 422 2.56 35.01 -2.14
CA PHE A 422 2.30 33.67 -2.67
C PHE A 422 0.90 33.15 -2.33
N SER A 423 0.36 33.48 -1.16
CA SER A 423 -1.01 33.12 -0.79
C SER A 423 -2.04 33.82 -1.67
N VAL A 424 -1.84 35.10 -1.98
CA VAL A 424 -2.71 35.87 -2.89
C VAL A 424 -2.67 35.31 -4.30
N PHE A 425 -1.48 35.06 -4.85
CA PHE A 425 -1.35 34.41 -6.16
C PHE A 425 -1.99 33.03 -6.20
N TYR A 426 -1.81 32.27 -5.12
CA TYR A 426 -2.42 30.95 -5.00
C TYR A 426 -3.94 31.02 -4.96
N LEU A 427 -4.53 31.99 -4.25
CA LEU A 427 -5.96 32.22 -4.22
C LEU A 427 -6.50 32.67 -5.59
N ALA A 428 -5.81 33.58 -6.27
CA ALA A 428 -6.17 34.01 -7.63
C ALA A 428 -6.21 32.82 -8.60
N LEU A 429 -5.29 31.86 -8.45
CA LEU A 429 -5.27 30.65 -9.26
C LEU A 429 -6.48 29.74 -9.02
N TYR A 430 -7.02 29.69 -7.80
CA TYR A 430 -8.28 28.98 -7.51
C TYR A 430 -9.45 29.60 -8.26
N PHE A 431 -9.60 30.93 -8.17
CA PHE A 431 -10.66 31.64 -8.88
C PHE A 431 -10.53 31.50 -10.39
N LEU A 432 -9.31 31.59 -10.91
CA LEU A 432 -9.07 31.41 -12.34
C LEU A 432 -9.41 29.99 -12.80
N SER A 433 -8.98 28.97 -12.05
CA SER A 433 -9.18 27.56 -12.43
C SER A 433 -10.64 27.13 -12.29
N PHE A 434 -11.28 27.37 -11.14
CA PHE A 434 -12.69 27.00 -10.96
C PHE A 434 -13.64 27.94 -11.70
N GLY A 435 -13.37 29.24 -11.68
CA GLY A 435 -14.23 30.25 -12.32
C GLY A 435 -14.30 30.09 -13.83
N SER A 436 -13.18 29.78 -14.50
CA SER A 436 -13.20 29.50 -15.96
C SER A 436 -14.03 28.26 -16.30
N ILE A 437 -13.95 27.20 -15.50
CA ILE A 437 -14.73 25.98 -15.69
C ILE A 437 -16.21 26.23 -15.42
N ILE A 438 -16.54 26.90 -14.30
CA ILE A 438 -17.92 27.26 -13.96
C ILE A 438 -18.53 28.12 -15.07
N TYR A 439 -17.81 29.14 -15.52
CA TYR A 439 -18.26 30.02 -16.60
C TYR A 439 -18.53 29.24 -17.89
N ALA A 440 -17.63 28.32 -18.28
CA ALA A 440 -17.82 27.49 -19.46
C ALA A 440 -19.03 26.54 -19.33
N LEU A 441 -19.21 25.91 -18.16
CA LEU A 441 -20.33 25.00 -17.92
C LEU A 441 -21.68 25.74 -17.88
N ASP A 442 -21.73 26.90 -17.22
CA ASP A 442 -22.93 27.73 -17.08
C ASP A 442 -23.29 28.40 -18.42
N ARG A 443 -22.36 29.10 -19.06
CA ARG A 443 -22.66 29.99 -20.20
C ARG A 443 -22.57 29.34 -21.57
N TRP A 444 -21.80 28.27 -21.73
CA TRP A 444 -21.66 27.62 -23.04
C TRP A 444 -22.44 26.31 -23.13
N LEU A 445 -22.76 25.70 -22.00
CA LEU A 445 -23.34 24.36 -21.94
C LEU A 445 -24.65 24.31 -21.14
N ASP A 446 -25.10 25.43 -20.57
CA ASP A 446 -26.35 25.58 -19.82
C ASP A 446 -26.52 24.53 -18.69
N PHE A 447 -25.44 24.28 -17.93
CA PHE A 447 -25.52 23.39 -16.78
C PHE A 447 -26.30 24.03 -15.63
N SER A 448 -27.14 23.24 -14.95
CA SER A 448 -27.75 23.66 -13.69
C SER A 448 -26.69 23.81 -12.58
N PHE A 449 -26.96 24.66 -11.60
CA PHE A 449 -26.06 24.86 -10.46
C PHE A 449 -25.68 23.54 -9.75
N VAL A 450 -26.66 22.64 -9.59
CA VAL A 450 -26.44 21.31 -8.98
C VAL A 450 -25.51 20.48 -9.86
N SER A 451 -25.75 20.43 -11.17
CA SER A 451 -24.90 19.69 -12.11
C SER A 451 -23.47 20.25 -12.18
N ILE A 452 -23.28 21.58 -12.04
CA ILE A 452 -21.94 22.19 -11.94
C ILE A 452 -21.21 21.70 -10.69
N ILE A 453 -21.86 21.70 -9.53
CA ILE A 453 -21.25 21.23 -8.27
C ILE A 453 -20.81 19.77 -8.41
N ILE A 454 -21.69 18.91 -8.91
CA ILE A 454 -21.38 17.48 -9.05
C ILE A 454 -20.27 17.29 -10.10
N PHE A 455 -20.31 18.02 -11.21
CA PHE A 455 -19.26 17.97 -12.23
C PHE A 455 -17.88 18.35 -11.66
N LEU A 456 -17.80 19.45 -10.91
CA LEU A 456 -16.56 19.91 -10.27
C LEU A 456 -16.04 18.93 -9.21
N PHE A 457 -16.94 18.31 -8.46
CA PHE A 457 -16.58 17.26 -7.50
C PHE A 457 -15.88 16.09 -8.18
N PHE A 458 -16.49 15.55 -9.24
CA PHE A 458 -15.90 14.44 -10.00
C PHE A 458 -14.64 14.87 -10.74
N LEU A 459 -14.61 16.07 -11.33
CA LEU A 459 -13.43 16.59 -12.02
C LEU A 459 -12.23 16.71 -11.08
N SER A 460 -12.43 17.27 -9.89
CA SER A 460 -11.38 17.41 -8.88
C SER A 460 -10.86 16.05 -8.42
N THR A 461 -11.78 15.13 -8.11
CA THR A 461 -11.48 13.76 -7.68
C THR A 461 -10.67 13.02 -8.74
N ILE A 462 -11.11 13.11 -10.00
CA ILE A 462 -10.46 12.47 -11.14
C ILE A 462 -9.11 13.08 -11.43
N THR A 463 -8.97 14.40 -11.39
CA THR A 463 -7.68 15.07 -11.62
C THR A 463 -6.67 14.65 -10.55
N PHE A 464 -7.10 14.51 -9.29
CA PHE A 464 -6.27 13.93 -8.24
C PHE A 464 -5.87 12.48 -8.55
N PHE A 465 -6.81 11.62 -8.95
CA PHE A 465 -6.50 10.23 -9.35
C PHE A 465 -5.57 10.16 -10.55
N ALA A 466 -5.74 11.02 -11.55
CA ALA A 466 -4.89 11.15 -12.73
C ALA A 466 -3.44 11.47 -12.33
N ILE A 467 -3.23 12.44 -11.44
CA ILE A 467 -1.89 12.76 -10.93
C ILE A 467 -1.31 11.60 -10.12
N ARG A 468 -2.11 10.97 -9.25
CA ARG A 468 -1.67 9.79 -8.48
C ARG A 468 -1.25 8.65 -9.41
N LEU A 469 -2.01 8.40 -10.47
CA LEU A 469 -1.70 7.39 -11.48
C LEU A 469 -0.39 7.71 -12.22
N ARG A 470 -0.19 8.98 -12.58
CA ARG A 470 1.06 9.48 -13.18
C ARG A 470 2.25 9.32 -12.24
N GLN A 471 2.09 9.61 -10.94
CA GLN A 471 3.12 9.45 -9.93
C GLN A 471 3.52 7.98 -9.73
N ASN A 472 2.54 7.08 -9.76
CA ASN A 472 2.76 5.63 -9.70
C ASN A 472 3.49 5.14 -10.95
N ALA A 473 3.15 5.62 -12.15
CA ALA A 473 3.89 5.29 -13.36
C ALA A 473 5.32 5.85 -13.38
N ALA A 474 5.52 7.02 -12.78
CA ALA A 474 6.82 7.62 -12.56
C ALA A 474 7.58 6.97 -11.38
N GLU A 475 7.13 5.82 -10.86
CA GLU A 475 7.82 5.09 -9.79
C GLU A 475 9.19 4.59 -10.20
N LEU A 476 9.31 4.12 -11.44
CA LEU A 476 10.54 3.51 -11.95
C LEU A 476 11.53 4.53 -12.51
N LEU A 477 11.19 5.83 -12.47
CA LEU A 477 12.05 6.89 -12.94
C LEU A 477 13.05 7.31 -11.86
N ILE A 478 14.33 7.04 -12.10
CA ILE A 478 15.45 7.61 -11.33
C ILE A 478 15.68 9.08 -11.75
N ILE A 479 15.50 9.37 -13.05
CA ILE A 479 15.69 10.71 -13.61
C ILE A 479 14.40 11.52 -13.52
N LYS A 480 14.47 12.70 -12.89
CA LYS A 480 13.39 13.70 -12.99
C LYS A 480 13.39 14.28 -14.40
N LYS A 481 12.35 13.99 -15.19
CA LYS A 481 12.17 14.62 -16.51
C LYS A 481 12.05 16.14 -16.33
N ARG A 482 12.76 16.91 -17.16
CA ARG A 482 12.58 18.37 -17.21
C ARG A 482 11.16 18.65 -17.72
N GLN A 483 10.43 19.50 -16.99
CA GLN A 483 9.08 19.89 -17.38
C GLN A 483 9.16 20.90 -18.53
N GLY A 484 8.43 20.65 -19.62
CA GLY A 484 8.26 21.63 -20.69
C GLY A 484 7.28 22.72 -20.32
N VAL A 485 7.29 23.83 -21.06
CA VAL A 485 6.43 25.01 -20.82
C VAL A 485 4.94 24.65 -20.78
N THR A 486 4.46 23.85 -21.72
CA THR A 486 3.05 23.38 -21.75
C THR A 486 2.69 22.59 -20.50
N GLY A 487 3.59 21.69 -20.05
CA GLY A 487 3.36 20.91 -18.85
C GLY A 487 3.29 21.78 -17.58
N PHE A 488 4.04 22.88 -17.55
CA PHE A 488 3.99 23.85 -16.45
C PHE A 488 2.66 24.59 -16.41
N ILE A 489 2.15 25.04 -17.56
CA ILE A 489 0.84 25.72 -17.65
C ILE A 489 -0.28 24.77 -17.20
N VAL A 490 -0.30 23.53 -17.69
CA VAL A 490 -1.31 22.54 -17.28
C VAL A 490 -1.28 22.30 -15.77
N ASP A 491 -0.10 22.15 -15.18
CA ASP A 491 0.02 21.94 -13.74
C ASP A 491 -0.49 23.16 -12.94
N ILE A 492 -0.28 24.40 -13.41
CA ILE A 492 -0.82 25.61 -12.79
C ILE A 492 -2.35 25.51 -12.65
N PHE A 493 -3.08 25.23 -13.73
CA PHE A 493 -4.54 25.11 -13.67
C PHE A 493 -5.02 23.85 -12.95
N ALA A 494 -4.24 22.76 -12.98
CA ALA A 494 -4.62 21.51 -12.34
C ALA A 494 -4.43 21.52 -10.81
N ILE A 495 -3.46 22.27 -10.28
CA ILE A 495 -3.12 22.25 -8.84
C ILE A 495 -4.33 22.54 -7.93
N PRO A 496 -5.17 23.56 -8.17
CA PRO A 496 -6.37 23.79 -7.36
C PRO A 496 -7.33 22.61 -7.37
N LEU A 497 -7.63 22.05 -8.55
CA LEU A 497 -8.49 20.87 -8.72
C LEU A 497 -7.93 19.66 -7.97
N VAL A 498 -6.63 19.43 -8.10
CA VAL A 498 -5.92 18.31 -7.45
C VAL A 498 -5.95 18.45 -5.94
N ARG A 499 -5.77 19.65 -5.39
CA ARG A 499 -5.81 19.86 -3.94
C ARG A 499 -7.21 19.65 -3.38
N VAL A 500 -8.25 20.08 -4.10
CA VAL A 500 -9.65 19.80 -3.72
C VAL A 500 -9.94 18.30 -3.81
N GLY A 501 -9.52 17.63 -4.89
CA GLY A 501 -9.64 16.18 -5.04
C GLY A 501 -8.88 15.39 -3.96
N TYR A 502 -7.67 15.83 -3.60
CA TYR A 502 -6.91 15.27 -2.49
C TYR A 502 -7.62 15.44 -1.16
N TRP A 503 -8.20 16.62 -0.91
CA TRP A 503 -8.99 16.89 0.29
C TRP A 503 -10.19 15.94 0.39
N PHE A 504 -10.94 15.75 -0.71
CA PHE A 504 -12.00 14.75 -0.78
C PHE A 504 -11.45 13.35 -0.49
N SER A 505 -10.37 12.94 -1.16
CA SER A 505 -9.78 11.61 -0.93
C SER A 505 -9.26 11.38 0.49
N LYS A 506 -8.84 12.42 1.23
CA LYS A 506 -8.31 12.30 2.61
C LYS A 506 -9.39 12.40 3.68
N LYS A 507 -10.44 13.21 3.46
CA LYS A 507 -11.52 13.43 4.45
C LYS A 507 -12.74 12.54 4.22
N LEU A 508 -13.01 12.12 2.98
CA LEU A 508 -14.08 11.19 2.64
C LEU A 508 -13.78 9.68 2.81
N PRO A 509 -12.61 9.17 3.26
CA PRO A 509 -12.48 7.76 3.65
C PRO A 509 -13.48 7.37 4.75
N LYS A 510 -13.86 8.32 5.62
CA LYS A 510 -14.93 8.15 6.63
C LYS A 510 -16.35 8.19 6.01
N ILE A 511 -16.49 8.59 4.74
CA ILE A 511 -17.73 8.65 3.93
C ILE A 511 -17.60 7.76 2.70
N ASN A 512 -16.81 6.69 2.77
CA ASN A 512 -16.83 5.67 1.73
C ASN A 512 -18.10 4.83 1.92
N VAL A 513 -19.27 5.47 1.85
CA VAL A 513 -20.59 4.90 2.04
C VAL A 513 -20.75 3.68 1.15
N PHE A 514 -20.17 3.71 -0.04
CA PHE A 514 -20.07 2.54 -0.92
C PHE A 514 -19.30 1.39 -0.29
N ILE A 515 -18.06 1.60 0.19
CA ILE A 515 -17.31 0.55 0.89
C ILE A 515 -18.07 0.06 2.13
N PHE A 516 -18.65 0.96 2.93
CA PHE A 516 -19.44 0.60 4.11
C PHE A 516 -20.68 -0.23 3.76
N ILE A 517 -21.42 0.15 2.71
CA ILE A 517 -22.56 -0.61 2.17
C ILE A 517 -22.09 -1.98 1.69
N PHE A 518 -20.99 -2.05 0.95
CA PHE A 518 -20.42 -3.33 0.52
C PHE A 518 -20.02 -4.21 1.72
N ASP A 519 -19.39 -3.64 2.75
CA ASP A 519 -18.91 -4.39 3.92
C ASP A 519 -20.07 -4.92 4.78
N VAL A 520 -21.11 -4.11 5.01
CA VAL A 520 -22.20 -4.45 5.93
C VAL A 520 -23.35 -5.17 5.24
N ILE A 521 -23.77 -4.70 4.06
CA ILE A 521 -24.97 -5.20 3.38
C ILE A 521 -24.64 -6.40 2.49
N LEU A 522 -23.46 -6.44 1.88
CA LEU A 522 -23.11 -7.51 0.94
C LEU A 522 -22.14 -8.53 1.56
N GLU A 523 -21.05 -8.09 2.17
CA GLU A 523 -19.97 -8.99 2.60
C GLU A 523 -20.39 -9.93 3.71
N ALA A 524 -20.97 -9.41 4.79
CA ALA A 524 -21.33 -10.24 5.95
C ALA A 524 -22.38 -11.31 5.62
N PRO A 525 -23.52 -11.01 4.94
CA PRO A 525 -24.49 -12.04 4.55
C PRO A 525 -23.91 -13.05 3.56
N PHE A 526 -23.12 -12.59 2.58
CA PHE A 526 -22.50 -13.48 1.60
C PHE A 526 -21.52 -14.46 2.27
N LYS A 527 -20.67 -14.00 3.18
CA LYS A 527 -19.70 -14.87 3.87
C LYS A 527 -20.40 -15.90 4.78
N ALA A 528 -21.48 -15.51 5.46
CA ALA A 528 -22.29 -16.45 6.23
C ALA A 528 -22.92 -17.54 5.34
N PHE A 529 -23.44 -17.16 4.17
CA PHE A 529 -23.96 -18.10 3.19
C PHE A 529 -22.89 -19.10 2.70
N ILE A 530 -21.68 -18.60 2.42
CA ILE A 530 -20.53 -19.43 2.00
C ILE A 530 -20.15 -20.46 3.07
N GLU A 531 -20.18 -20.10 4.36
CA GLU A 531 -19.91 -21.02 5.46
C GLU A 531 -20.97 -22.12 5.56
N ILE A 532 -22.25 -21.75 5.54
CA ILE A 532 -23.38 -22.70 5.56
C ILE A 532 -23.32 -23.65 4.36
N PHE A 533 -22.97 -23.13 3.19
CA PHE A 533 -22.87 -23.93 1.97
C PHE A 533 -21.71 -24.94 2.03
N GLU A 534 -20.58 -24.59 2.66
CA GLU A 534 -19.49 -25.54 2.88
C GLU A 534 -19.86 -26.65 3.87
N ASP A 535 -20.51 -26.30 4.98
CA ASP A 535 -20.99 -27.29 5.95
C ASP A 535 -22.00 -28.25 5.31
N TRP A 536 -22.86 -27.73 4.43
CA TRP A 536 -23.78 -28.54 3.63
C TRP A 536 -23.06 -29.51 2.68
N ILE A 537 -22.04 -29.06 1.96
CA ILE A 537 -21.23 -29.93 1.09
C ILE A 537 -20.50 -30.99 1.91
N GLY A 538 -19.94 -30.61 3.07
CA GLY A 538 -19.30 -31.53 4.01
C GLY A 538 -20.26 -32.64 4.44
N PHE A 539 -21.47 -32.26 4.88
CA PHE A 539 -22.52 -33.20 5.25
C PHE A 539 -22.92 -34.14 4.10
N LEU A 540 -23.07 -33.62 2.87
CA LEU A 540 -23.37 -34.46 1.70
C LEU A 540 -22.25 -35.47 1.42
N ARG A 541 -20.99 -35.09 1.63
CA ARG A 541 -19.85 -36.00 1.47
C ARG A 541 -19.85 -37.10 2.52
N GLU A 542 -20.07 -36.76 3.79
CA GLU A 542 -20.22 -37.74 4.87
C GLU A 542 -21.37 -38.71 4.60
N LYS A 543 -22.52 -38.21 4.11
CA LYS A 543 -23.65 -39.06 3.73
C LYS A 543 -23.35 -39.96 2.54
N LYS A 544 -22.57 -39.48 1.57
CA LYS A 544 -22.11 -40.32 0.46
C LYS A 544 -21.17 -41.42 0.96
N GLU A 545 -20.21 -41.10 1.82
CA GLU A 545 -19.28 -42.08 2.43
C GLU A 545 -19.97 -43.12 3.31
N GLN A 546 -21.17 -42.82 3.85
CA GLN A 546 -21.98 -43.80 4.61
C GLN A 546 -22.76 -44.76 3.71
N VAL A 547 -22.97 -44.42 2.43
CA VAL A 547 -23.77 -45.20 1.47
C VAL A 547 -22.91 -46.14 0.61
N TYR A 548 -21.62 -45.83 0.46
CA TYR A 548 -20.61 -46.66 -0.20
C TYR A 548 -19.76 -47.40 0.83
#